data_AF-F6HQM9-F1
#
_entry.id   AF-F6HQM9-F1
#
_cell.length_a   1.000
_cell.length_b   1.000
_cell.length_c   1.000
_cell.angle_alpha   90.00
_cell.angle_beta   90.00
_cell.angle_gamma   90.00
#
_symmetry.space_group_name_H-M   'P 1'
#
loop_
_entity.id
_entity.type
_entity.pdbx_description
1 polymer ?
#
loop_
_entity_poly.entity_id
_entity_poly.type
_entity_poly.pdbx_seq_one_letter_code
_entity_poly.pdbx_strand_id
1 'polypeptide(L)'
;MRTLCLTRLWGWAKQTLTLKQLGEKAKLQYIEKAGHLAQSERPCVYNAHLKQILASLTTDKQLKRDGSGFSLNSDSVSVSGSLMGEQTQTQTTQPPSSLPENPSPAKSRKLSSHSSPRTAAILLPITRLLSSDDVVAAALRHLRSSDPVLAPVIDAYEPPKFENSDTPFLALAKSILYQQITHKAGTTIYNRFVSLCGGETRVCPISVLALTPPQLLQIGVSARKVSFLHDLANKYRTGILSDSKILTMEDRALVSLIAMVKGFGVLSVHMFMIFSLHRPDVLPVGDANLRKGVQMLYGLEELPRPSQMEKLCERWRPYRSVASWYIWRLSEANGVQGKAESGETGAGSPKGPATT
;
A
#
# COMPACT_ATOMS: atom_id res chain seq x y z
N MET A 1 -8.26 -8.76 -19.69
CA MET A 1 -9.49 -7.95 -19.47
C MET A 1 -9.38 -6.86 -18.37
N ARG A 2 -8.17 -6.39 -18.00
CA ARG A 2 -8.00 -5.19 -17.13
C ARG A 2 -7.26 -4.03 -17.79
N THR A 3 -6.67 -4.23 -18.97
CA THR A 3 -6.03 -3.18 -19.77
C THR A 3 -7.00 -2.54 -20.79
N LEU A 4 -8.15 -3.17 -21.06
CA LEU A 4 -9.15 -2.70 -22.04
C LEU A 4 -10.14 -1.65 -21.49
N CYS A 5 -10.22 -1.48 -20.17
CA CYS A 5 -11.15 -0.52 -19.57
C CYS A 5 -10.56 0.90 -19.49
N LEU A 6 -9.23 1.02 -19.34
CA LEU A 6 -8.53 2.30 -19.29
C LEU A 6 -8.35 2.91 -20.68
N THR A 7 -8.05 2.12 -21.70
CA THR A 7 -7.94 2.60 -23.09
C THR A 7 -9.30 3.03 -23.67
N ARG A 8 -10.41 2.38 -23.28
CA ARG A 8 -11.76 2.79 -23.73
C ARG A 8 -12.26 4.07 -23.06
N LEU A 9 -11.97 4.30 -21.77
CA LEU A 9 -12.27 5.57 -21.10
C LEU A 9 -11.38 6.72 -21.61
N TRP A 10 -10.11 6.44 -21.90
CA TRP A 10 -9.19 7.43 -22.46
C TRP A 10 -9.52 7.76 -23.93
N GLY A 11 -9.97 6.77 -24.71
CA GLY A 11 -10.50 6.95 -26.06
C GLY A 11 -11.79 7.78 -26.09
N TRP A 12 -12.72 7.53 -25.16
CA TRP A 12 -13.95 8.30 -25.02
C TRP A 12 -13.69 9.76 -24.66
N ALA A 13 -12.76 10.03 -23.72
CA ALA A 13 -12.34 11.38 -23.34
C ALA A 13 -11.62 12.13 -24.47
N LYS A 14 -10.92 11.41 -25.37
CA LYS A 14 -10.23 12.00 -26.54
C LYS A 14 -11.20 12.31 -27.69
N GLN A 15 -12.31 11.58 -27.81
CA GLN A 15 -13.32 11.79 -28.87
C GLN A 15 -14.36 12.86 -28.55
N THR A 16 -14.60 13.19 -27.28
CA THR A 16 -15.63 14.16 -26.87
C THR A 16 -15.14 15.61 -26.71
N LEU A 17 -13.84 15.86 -26.80
CA LEU A 17 -13.26 17.19 -26.55
C LEU A 17 -12.26 17.55 -27.65
N THR A 18 -12.76 18.18 -28.72
CA THR A 18 -11.89 18.76 -29.75
C THR A 18 -11.09 19.94 -29.18
N LEU A 19 -9.80 19.98 -29.52
CA LEU A 19 -8.80 20.97 -29.07
C LEU A 19 -9.21 22.44 -29.28
N LYS A 20 -10.24 22.73 -30.08
CA LYS A 20 -10.78 24.09 -30.30
C LYS A 20 -11.58 24.66 -29.12
N GLN A 21 -12.09 23.85 -28.19
CA GLN A 21 -13.06 24.33 -27.17
C GLN A 21 -12.47 24.61 -25.78
N LEU A 22 -11.18 24.40 -25.56
CA LEU A 22 -10.55 24.50 -24.22
C LEU A 22 -9.22 25.24 -24.30
N GLY A 23 -9.21 26.49 -23.85
CA GLY A 23 -8.05 27.38 -23.86
C GLY A 23 -6.83 26.85 -23.09
N GLU A 24 -5.64 27.14 -23.59
CA GLU A 24 -4.37 26.49 -23.21
C GLU A 24 -3.90 26.78 -21.77
N LYS A 25 -4.22 27.94 -21.19
CA LYS A 25 -3.75 28.31 -19.84
C LYS A 25 -4.43 27.53 -18.70
N ALA A 26 -5.70 27.13 -18.88
CA ALA A 26 -6.39 26.32 -17.89
C ALA A 26 -5.83 24.88 -17.85
N LYS A 27 -5.32 24.36 -18.97
CA LYS A 27 -4.80 22.99 -19.05
C LYS A 27 -3.59 22.74 -18.15
N LEU A 28 -2.60 23.64 -18.13
CA LEU A 28 -1.38 23.40 -17.36
C LEU A 28 -1.64 23.37 -15.85
N GLN A 29 -2.40 24.35 -15.33
CA GLN A 29 -2.73 24.39 -13.91
C GLN A 29 -3.61 23.21 -13.48
N TYR A 30 -4.58 22.78 -14.29
CA TYR A 30 -5.44 21.64 -13.93
C TYR A 30 -4.73 20.29 -14.10
N ILE A 31 -3.83 20.15 -15.08
CA ILE A 31 -3.02 18.94 -15.28
C ILE A 31 -1.96 18.80 -14.17
N GLU A 32 -1.30 19.88 -13.75
CA GLU A 32 -0.40 19.87 -12.58
C GLU A 32 -1.18 19.51 -11.31
N LYS A 33 -2.32 20.17 -11.07
CA LYS A 33 -3.13 19.93 -9.85
C LYS A 33 -3.70 18.51 -9.80
N ALA A 34 -4.10 17.93 -10.93
CA ALA A 34 -4.55 16.53 -11.01
C ALA A 34 -3.39 15.52 -10.94
N GLY A 35 -2.22 15.86 -11.49
CA GLY A 35 -1.00 15.05 -11.41
C GLY A 35 -0.47 14.94 -9.98
N HIS A 36 -0.57 16.01 -9.19
CA HIS A 36 -0.20 16.01 -7.77
C HIS A 36 -1.15 15.13 -6.92
N LEU A 37 -2.43 15.04 -7.28
CA LEU A 37 -3.43 14.23 -6.55
C LEU A 37 -3.39 12.73 -6.89
N ALA A 38 -2.78 12.35 -8.03
CA ALA A 38 -2.62 10.95 -8.41
C ALA A 38 -1.63 10.18 -7.52
N GLN A 39 -0.78 10.88 -6.76
CA GLN A 39 0.25 10.28 -5.90
C GLN A 39 -0.03 10.40 -4.40
N SER A 40 -1.08 11.11 -3.97
CA SER A 40 -1.27 11.47 -2.55
C SER A 40 -2.51 10.90 -1.86
N GLU A 41 -3.51 10.34 -2.53
CA GLU A 41 -4.76 9.98 -1.84
C GLU A 41 -5.44 8.68 -2.28
N ARG A 42 -6.22 8.08 -1.36
CA ARG A 42 -7.08 6.92 -1.60
C ARG A 42 -8.02 7.22 -2.78
N PRO A 43 -8.29 6.27 -3.71
CA PRO A 43 -9.06 6.52 -4.95
C PRO A 43 -10.43 7.19 -4.77
N CYS A 44 -11.05 7.07 -3.59
CA CYS A 44 -12.31 7.73 -3.25
C CYS A 44 -12.19 9.25 -3.07
N VAL A 45 -11.06 9.74 -2.55
CA VAL A 45 -10.83 11.18 -2.32
C VAL A 45 -10.47 11.86 -3.63
N TYR A 46 -9.60 11.24 -4.44
CA TYR A 46 -9.35 11.66 -5.82
C TYR A 46 -10.64 11.79 -6.64
N ASN A 47 -11.53 10.79 -6.56
CA ASN A 47 -12.81 10.82 -7.27
C ASN A 47 -13.78 11.89 -6.73
N ALA A 48 -13.72 12.22 -5.44
CA ALA A 48 -14.52 13.30 -4.86
C ALA A 48 -14.03 14.69 -5.32
N HIS A 49 -12.71 14.90 -5.34
CA HIS A 49 -12.10 16.14 -5.84
C HIS A 49 -12.33 16.31 -7.34
N LEU A 50 -12.20 15.24 -8.13
CA LEU A 50 -12.49 15.28 -9.55
C LEU A 50 -13.96 15.63 -9.82
N LYS A 51 -14.90 15.09 -9.03
CA LYS A 51 -16.32 15.46 -9.10
C LYS A 51 -16.57 16.92 -8.76
N GLN A 52 -15.91 17.46 -7.74
CA GLN A 52 -16.02 18.89 -7.38
C GLN A 52 -15.45 19.81 -8.46
N ILE A 53 -14.30 19.45 -9.04
CA ILE A 53 -13.69 20.19 -10.15
C ILE A 53 -14.63 20.17 -11.37
N LEU A 54 -15.13 19.00 -11.75
CA LEU A 54 -16.07 18.88 -12.87
C LEU A 54 -17.37 19.66 -12.62
N ALA A 55 -17.89 19.65 -11.39
CA ALA A 55 -19.06 20.44 -11.00
C ALA A 55 -18.80 21.95 -11.14
N SER A 56 -17.65 22.45 -10.70
CA SER A 56 -17.29 23.87 -10.85
C SER A 56 -17.16 24.31 -12.31
N LEU A 57 -16.67 23.43 -13.19
CA LEU A 57 -16.54 23.70 -14.63
C LEU A 57 -17.89 23.68 -15.35
N THR A 58 -18.89 22.94 -14.84
CA THR A 58 -20.27 23.01 -15.34
C THR A 58 -20.99 24.27 -14.88
N THR A 59 -20.80 24.72 -13.64
CA THR A 59 -21.42 25.96 -13.13
C THR A 59 -20.91 27.20 -13.86
N ASP A 60 -19.60 27.24 -14.18
CA ASP A 60 -18.99 28.34 -14.94
C ASP A 60 -19.43 28.36 -16.42
N LYS A 61 -19.85 27.21 -16.97
CA LYS A 61 -20.49 27.11 -18.29
C LYS A 61 -21.96 27.56 -18.27
N GLN A 62 -22.70 27.28 -17.20
CA GLN A 62 -24.10 27.73 -17.06
C GLN A 62 -24.17 29.26 -16.93
N LEU A 63 -23.33 29.86 -16.09
CA LEU A 63 -23.22 31.31 -15.91
C LEU A 63 -22.81 32.05 -17.20
N LYS A 64 -22.01 31.42 -18.07
CA LYS A 64 -21.64 31.97 -19.39
C LYS A 64 -22.68 31.74 -20.47
N ARG A 65 -23.56 30.76 -20.31
CA ARG A 65 -24.60 30.40 -21.29
C ARG A 65 -25.89 31.21 -21.10
N ASP A 66 -26.18 31.61 -19.88
CA ASP A 66 -27.34 32.45 -19.55
C ASP A 66 -27.09 33.96 -19.81
N GLY A 67 -25.84 34.34 -20.07
CA GLY A 67 -25.41 35.72 -20.37
C GLY A 67 -25.38 36.11 -21.86
N SER A 68 -25.71 35.21 -22.79
CA SER A 68 -25.73 35.52 -24.23
C SER A 68 -26.97 34.94 -24.90
N GLY A 69 -27.96 35.80 -25.12
CA GLY A 69 -29.15 35.47 -25.89
C GLY A 69 -28.90 35.35 -27.40
N PHE A 70 -29.99 34.96 -28.07
CA PHE A 70 -30.29 34.98 -29.52
C PHE A 70 -29.97 33.75 -30.41
N SER A 71 -31.04 32.99 -30.66
CA SER A 71 -31.72 32.73 -31.96
C SER A 71 -31.15 31.81 -33.06
N LEU A 72 -31.99 30.79 -33.35
CA LEU A 72 -32.46 30.21 -34.62
C LEU A 72 -31.63 29.24 -35.50
N ASN A 73 -32.33 28.12 -35.75
CA ASN A 73 -32.55 27.34 -36.99
C ASN A 73 -31.61 26.21 -37.45
N SER A 74 -32.18 25.00 -37.34
CA SER A 74 -32.47 23.98 -38.37
C SER A 74 -31.47 23.73 -39.51
N ASP A 75 -31.00 22.48 -39.66
CA ASP A 75 -31.58 21.56 -40.65
C ASP A 75 -31.00 20.13 -40.59
N SER A 76 -31.87 19.20 -40.94
CA SER A 76 -31.74 17.76 -41.09
C SER A 76 -30.86 17.33 -42.27
N VAL A 77 -30.38 16.07 -42.25
CA VAL A 77 -30.61 15.05 -43.31
C VAL A 77 -29.93 13.72 -42.91
N SER A 78 -30.73 12.64 -42.91
CA SER A 78 -30.36 11.22 -42.85
C SER A 78 -30.05 10.68 -44.25
N VAL A 79 -29.25 9.62 -44.40
CA VAL A 79 -29.54 8.44 -45.26
C VAL A 79 -28.69 7.23 -44.81
N SER A 80 -29.34 6.07 -44.86
CA SER A 80 -28.96 4.71 -44.45
C SER A 80 -28.25 3.86 -45.52
N GLY A 81 -27.84 2.63 -45.14
CA GLY A 81 -27.67 1.46 -46.03
C GLY A 81 -26.23 0.90 -46.01
N SER A 82 -25.83 -0.22 -45.40
CA SER A 82 -26.33 -1.61 -45.22
C SER A 82 -25.75 -2.62 -46.23
N LEU A 83 -25.19 -3.71 -45.65
CA LEU A 83 -25.09 -5.12 -46.11
C LEU A 83 -23.97 -5.60 -47.09
N MET A 84 -23.10 -6.44 -46.49
CA MET A 84 -22.80 -7.87 -46.80
C MET A 84 -22.04 -8.36 -48.04
N GLY A 85 -21.33 -9.48 -47.82
CA GLY A 85 -20.66 -10.35 -48.81
C GLY A 85 -19.24 -10.75 -48.36
N GLU A 86 -19.03 -11.69 -47.44
CA GLU A 86 -18.91 -13.15 -47.59
C GLU A 86 -17.66 -13.72 -48.33
N GLN A 87 -16.97 -14.61 -47.58
CA GLN A 87 -16.31 -15.87 -47.95
C GLN A 87 -14.87 -15.95 -48.54
N THR A 88 -14.22 -17.03 -48.07
CA THR A 88 -13.21 -17.91 -48.71
C THR A 88 -11.77 -17.70 -48.19
N GLN A 89 -11.34 -18.43 -47.14
CA GLN A 89 -10.81 -19.82 -47.05
C GLN A 89 -9.28 -19.93 -47.23
N THR A 90 -8.61 -20.45 -46.17
CA THR A 90 -7.54 -21.50 -46.12
C THR A 90 -6.24 -21.30 -46.96
N GLN A 91 -4.99 -21.63 -46.57
CA GLN A 91 -4.36 -22.71 -45.78
C GLN A 91 -2.99 -22.17 -45.27
N THR A 92 -2.57 -22.37 -44.01
CA THR A 92 -1.72 -23.45 -43.46
C THR A 92 -0.45 -23.81 -44.26
N THR A 93 0.74 -23.47 -43.75
CA THR A 93 1.86 -24.40 -43.43
C THR A 93 3.12 -23.68 -42.88
N GLN A 94 3.69 -24.23 -41.80
CA GLN A 94 5.05 -24.00 -41.26
C GLN A 94 5.85 -25.33 -41.40
N PRO A 95 7.10 -25.46 -40.88
CA PRO A 95 8.38 -24.82 -41.21
C PRO A 95 9.44 -25.91 -41.54
N PRO A 96 10.77 -25.64 -41.54
CA PRO A 96 11.59 -26.27 -40.50
C PRO A 96 12.85 -25.52 -40.02
N SER A 97 13.38 -26.06 -38.92
CA SER A 97 14.59 -25.76 -38.12
C SER A 97 15.93 -26.19 -38.73
N SER A 98 17.06 -25.62 -38.27
CA SER A 98 18.19 -26.37 -37.64
C SER A 98 19.43 -25.50 -37.33
N LEU A 99 20.05 -25.80 -36.18
CA LEU A 99 21.41 -25.43 -35.73
C LEU A 99 22.38 -26.58 -36.05
N PRO A 100 23.71 -26.36 -35.97
CA PRO A 100 24.57 -27.39 -35.36
C PRO A 100 25.66 -26.87 -34.40
N GLU A 101 25.98 -27.70 -33.41
CA GLU A 101 27.17 -27.69 -32.52
C GLU A 101 28.29 -28.58 -33.08
N ASN A 102 29.57 -28.27 -32.77
CA ASN A 102 30.61 -29.21 -32.30
C ASN A 102 32.01 -28.52 -32.04
N PRO A 103 33.01 -29.16 -31.37
CA PRO A 103 33.83 -28.52 -30.32
C PRO A 103 35.38 -28.60 -30.42
N SER A 104 36.07 -27.85 -29.52
CA SER A 104 37.44 -28.03 -28.92
C SER A 104 38.73 -27.88 -29.79
N PRO A 105 39.99 -27.74 -29.26
CA PRO A 105 40.48 -27.47 -27.88
C PRO A 105 41.64 -26.41 -27.72
N ALA A 106 41.82 -25.97 -26.45
CA ALA A 106 43.03 -25.55 -25.69
C ALA A 106 44.28 -24.86 -26.30
N LYS A 107 44.69 -23.72 -25.71
CA LYS A 107 46.11 -23.39 -25.35
C LYS A 107 46.21 -22.49 -24.12
N SER A 108 47.09 -22.87 -23.20
CA SER A 108 47.47 -22.17 -21.97
C SER A 108 48.40 -20.99 -22.22
N ARG A 109 48.26 -19.90 -21.45
CA ARG A 109 49.37 -18.96 -21.18
C ARG A 109 49.21 -18.34 -19.78
N LYS A 110 50.19 -18.61 -18.91
CA LYS A 110 50.38 -17.95 -17.61
C LYS A 110 50.80 -16.50 -17.83
N LEU A 111 50.23 -15.57 -17.07
CA LEU A 111 50.92 -14.36 -16.62
C LEU A 111 50.36 -13.96 -15.25
N SER A 112 51.26 -13.89 -14.26
CA SER A 112 51.00 -13.38 -12.92
C SER A 112 51.05 -11.86 -12.91
N SER A 113 50.07 -11.22 -12.27
CA SER A 113 50.31 -9.94 -11.59
C SER A 113 49.34 -9.77 -10.44
N HIS A 114 49.90 -9.44 -9.28
CA HIS A 114 49.20 -9.15 -8.04
C HIS A 114 48.22 -7.99 -8.22
N SER A 115 46.97 -8.18 -7.80
CA SER A 115 46.18 -7.09 -7.23
C SER A 115 45.23 -7.64 -6.16
N SER A 116 45.29 -6.97 -5.02
CA SER A 116 44.60 -7.14 -3.74
C SER A 116 43.29 -7.95 -3.74
N PRO A 117 43.03 -8.80 -2.73
CA PRO A 117 41.72 -9.39 -2.57
C PRO A 117 40.73 -8.25 -2.31
N ARG A 118 39.91 -7.91 -3.32
CA ARG A 118 38.66 -7.20 -3.09
C ARG A 118 37.93 -8.02 -2.05
N THR A 119 37.78 -7.43 -0.87
CA THR A 119 37.00 -7.93 0.24
C THR A 119 35.72 -8.52 -0.33
N ALA A 120 35.66 -9.86 -0.38
CA ALA A 120 34.45 -10.56 -0.73
C ALA A 120 33.41 -10.05 0.25
N ALA A 121 32.37 -9.40 -0.28
CA ALA A 121 31.26 -8.92 0.51
C ALA A 121 30.82 -10.07 1.40
N ILE A 122 31.03 -9.89 2.71
CA ILE A 122 30.64 -10.84 3.73
C ILE A 122 29.15 -11.06 3.51
N LEU A 123 28.80 -12.28 3.09
CA LEU A 123 27.44 -12.78 3.09
C LEU A 123 26.94 -12.60 4.53
N LEU A 124 26.17 -11.54 4.79
CA LEU A 124 25.61 -11.33 6.13
C LEU A 124 24.71 -12.53 6.41
N PRO A 125 25.00 -13.33 7.45
CA PRO A 125 24.16 -14.46 7.80
C PRO A 125 22.82 -13.90 8.30
N ILE A 126 21.72 -14.54 7.88
CA ILE A 126 20.36 -14.48 8.43
C ILE A 126 20.19 -13.34 9.44
N THR A 127 19.63 -12.22 8.98
CA THR A 127 19.28 -11.07 9.83
C THR A 127 18.63 -11.57 11.11
N ARG A 128 19.29 -11.38 12.26
CA ARG A 128 18.70 -11.72 13.56
C ARG A 128 17.38 -10.95 13.69
N LEU A 129 16.31 -11.67 13.98
CA LEU A 129 14.96 -11.13 14.07
C LEU A 129 14.81 -10.29 15.34
N LEU A 130 13.93 -9.27 15.29
CA LEU A 130 13.62 -8.43 16.44
C LEU A 130 12.86 -9.15 17.57
N SER A 131 12.52 -10.43 17.40
CA SER A 131 11.94 -11.27 18.46
C SER A 131 12.82 -11.46 19.69
N SER A 132 14.12 -11.24 19.56
CA SER A 132 15.08 -11.49 20.64
C SER A 132 15.50 -10.18 21.30
N ASP A 133 15.43 -10.12 22.62
CA ASP A 133 15.72 -8.92 23.42
C ASP A 133 17.17 -8.43 23.21
N ASP A 134 18.13 -9.32 22.95
CA ASP A 134 19.51 -8.95 22.64
C ASP A 134 19.62 -8.14 21.34
N VAL A 135 18.80 -8.46 20.35
CA VAL A 135 18.77 -7.78 19.05
C VAL A 135 18.15 -6.40 19.21
N VAL A 136 17.06 -6.29 19.98
CA VAL A 136 16.47 -4.98 20.32
C VAL A 136 17.48 -4.14 21.09
N ALA A 137 18.13 -4.69 22.12
CA ALA A 137 19.15 -3.97 22.88
C ALA A 137 20.35 -3.52 22.02
N ALA A 138 20.79 -4.36 21.07
CA ALA A 138 21.81 -3.99 20.09
C ALA A 138 21.33 -2.86 19.17
N ALA A 139 20.09 -2.92 18.69
CA ALA A 139 19.46 -1.88 17.88
C ALA A 139 19.42 -0.54 18.62
N LEU A 140 18.97 -0.52 19.88
CA LEU A 140 18.91 0.70 20.69
C LEU A 140 20.29 1.33 20.90
N ARG A 141 21.32 0.52 21.19
CA ARG A 141 22.70 1.01 21.32
C ARG A 141 23.21 1.59 20.01
N HIS A 142 22.97 0.89 18.90
CA HIS A 142 23.36 1.35 17.58
C HIS A 142 22.69 2.69 17.25
N LEU A 143 21.36 2.78 17.37
CA LEU A 143 20.59 3.98 17.02
C LEU A 143 20.98 5.20 17.84
N ARG A 144 21.23 5.04 19.14
CA ARG A 144 21.74 6.13 19.99
C ARG A 144 23.10 6.65 19.50
N SER A 145 23.96 5.77 19.03
CA SER A 145 25.30 6.14 18.54
C SER A 145 25.30 6.71 17.13
N SER A 146 24.46 6.18 16.23
CA SER A 146 24.44 6.55 14.81
C SER A 146 23.59 7.77 14.53
N ASP A 147 22.60 8.06 15.38
CA ASP A 147 21.76 9.24 15.30
C ASP A 147 21.51 9.86 16.68
N PRO A 148 22.42 10.71 17.19
CA PRO A 148 22.27 11.35 18.49
C PRO A 148 20.99 12.16 18.67
N VAL A 149 20.37 12.63 17.57
CA VAL A 149 19.09 13.35 17.59
C VAL A 149 17.93 12.42 17.99
N LEU A 150 18.04 11.13 17.68
CA LEU A 150 17.04 10.11 18.03
C LEU A 150 17.18 9.63 19.49
N ALA A 151 18.35 9.78 20.11
CA ALA A 151 18.61 9.27 21.46
C ALA A 151 17.62 9.79 22.53
N PRO A 152 17.29 11.10 22.60
CA PRO A 152 16.30 11.60 23.55
C PRO A 152 14.90 11.00 23.35
N VAL A 153 14.53 10.68 22.10
CA VAL A 153 13.26 10.01 21.80
C VAL A 153 13.30 8.57 22.29
N ILE A 154 14.43 7.87 22.10
CA ILE A 154 14.60 6.51 22.61
C ILE A 154 14.50 6.47 24.13
N ASP A 155 15.12 7.43 24.81
CA ASP A 155 15.15 7.48 26.28
C ASP A 155 13.79 7.87 26.90
N ALA A 156 12.89 8.46 26.11
CA ALA A 156 11.55 8.86 26.55
C ALA A 156 10.52 7.70 26.57
N TYR A 157 10.81 6.56 25.95
CA TYR A 157 9.87 5.44 25.86
C TYR A 157 10.52 4.10 26.17
N GLU A 158 9.72 3.20 26.73
CA GLU A 158 10.13 1.81 26.96
C GLU A 158 10.54 1.11 25.65
N PRO A 159 11.48 0.16 25.71
CA PRO A 159 11.87 -0.65 24.56
C PRO A 159 10.67 -1.32 23.87
N PRO A 160 10.65 -1.37 22.52
CA PRO A 160 9.63 -2.08 21.78
C PRO A 160 9.70 -3.59 22.03
N LYS A 161 8.53 -4.22 22.07
CA LYS A 161 8.37 -5.68 22.14
C LYS A 161 7.78 -6.23 20.85
N PHE A 162 8.40 -7.26 20.30
CA PHE A 162 8.01 -7.90 19.03
C PHE A 162 7.63 -9.37 19.28
N GLU A 163 6.40 -9.58 19.75
CA GLU A 163 5.94 -10.85 20.36
C GLU A 163 5.00 -11.68 19.46
N ASN A 164 4.92 -11.40 18.16
CA ASN A 164 4.01 -12.15 17.28
C ASN A 164 4.54 -13.56 16.98
N SER A 165 3.73 -14.59 17.21
CA SER A 165 4.02 -16.00 16.92
C SER A 165 3.11 -16.61 15.85
N ASP A 166 2.25 -15.80 15.23
CA ASP A 166 1.34 -16.23 14.17
C ASP A 166 2.14 -16.75 12.96
N THR A 167 1.63 -17.79 12.29
CA THR A 167 2.20 -18.20 10.99
C THR A 167 2.03 -17.07 9.96
N PRO A 168 2.90 -16.96 8.94
CA PRO A 168 2.75 -15.94 7.90
C PRO A 168 1.36 -15.91 7.25
N PHE A 169 0.77 -17.07 6.96
CA PHE A 169 -0.60 -17.14 6.46
C PHE A 169 -1.62 -16.52 7.43
N LEU A 170 -1.57 -16.93 8.70
CA LEU A 170 -2.50 -16.45 9.73
C LEU A 170 -2.37 -14.94 9.93
N ALA A 171 -1.15 -14.43 10.06
CA ALA A 171 -0.86 -13.02 10.23
C ALA A 171 -1.36 -12.18 9.05
N LEU A 172 -1.21 -12.65 7.80
CA LEU A 172 -1.75 -11.97 6.62
C LEU A 172 -3.29 -11.99 6.59
N ALA A 173 -3.91 -13.12 6.91
CA ALA A 173 -5.37 -13.22 6.98
C ALA A 173 -5.95 -12.30 8.06
N LYS A 174 -5.34 -12.30 9.25
CA LYS A 174 -5.67 -11.41 10.37
C LYS A 174 -5.51 -9.95 9.97
N SER A 175 -4.42 -9.59 9.28
CA SER A 175 -4.21 -8.23 8.76
C SER A 175 -5.37 -7.79 7.85
N ILE A 176 -5.81 -8.63 6.88
CA ILE A 176 -6.96 -8.33 6.03
C ILE A 176 -8.21 -8.03 6.86
N LEU A 177 -8.46 -8.83 7.90
CA LEU A 177 -9.65 -8.70 8.74
C LEU A 177 -9.65 -7.39 9.53
N TYR A 178 -8.51 -6.95 10.05
CA TYR A 178 -8.38 -5.73 10.86
C TYR A 178 -8.33 -4.41 10.06
N GLN A 179 -8.18 -4.45 8.73
CA GLN A 179 -8.07 -3.24 7.92
C GLN A 179 -9.28 -2.30 8.05
N GLN A 180 -9.04 -1.00 8.21
CA GLN A 180 -10.05 0.08 8.15
C GLN A 180 -11.23 -0.06 9.13
N ILE A 181 -11.02 -0.70 10.28
CA ILE A 181 -12.01 -0.85 11.34
C ILE A 181 -11.38 -0.64 12.71
N THR A 182 -12.18 -0.46 13.74
CA THR A 182 -11.69 -0.37 15.12
C THR A 182 -11.13 -1.71 15.60
N HIS A 183 -10.21 -1.67 16.56
CA HIS A 183 -9.64 -2.88 17.15
C HIS A 183 -10.71 -3.83 17.72
N LYS A 184 -11.72 -3.28 18.40
CA LYS A 184 -12.86 -4.05 18.96
C LYS A 184 -13.66 -4.77 17.88
N ALA A 185 -13.96 -4.09 16.77
CA ALA A 185 -14.67 -4.68 15.65
C ALA A 185 -13.83 -5.78 14.97
N GLY A 186 -12.54 -5.51 14.75
CA GLY A 186 -11.59 -6.48 14.18
C GLY A 186 -11.48 -7.74 15.01
N THR A 187 -11.33 -7.60 16.33
CA THR A 187 -11.28 -8.73 17.27
C THR A 187 -12.56 -9.56 17.23
N THR A 188 -13.72 -8.92 17.19
CA THR A 188 -15.02 -9.61 17.10
C THR A 188 -15.13 -10.43 15.81
N ILE A 189 -14.79 -9.84 14.66
CA ILE A 189 -14.82 -10.51 13.36
C ILE A 189 -13.80 -11.66 13.32
N TYR A 190 -12.59 -11.42 13.84
CA TYR A 190 -11.52 -12.40 13.89
C TYR A 190 -11.91 -13.64 14.70
N ASN A 191 -12.46 -13.46 15.90
CA ASN A 191 -12.88 -14.59 16.74
C ASN A 191 -13.97 -15.44 16.06
N ARG A 192 -14.91 -14.80 15.37
CA ARG A 192 -15.94 -15.52 14.59
C ARG A 192 -15.34 -16.24 13.38
N PHE A 193 -14.40 -15.62 12.67
CA PHE A 193 -13.68 -16.23 11.56
C PHE A 193 -12.87 -17.46 12.02
N VAL A 194 -12.13 -17.33 13.12
CA VAL A 194 -11.42 -18.44 13.76
C VAL A 194 -12.38 -19.56 14.14
N SER A 195 -13.54 -19.23 14.70
CA SER A 195 -14.59 -20.22 15.05
C SER A 195 -15.10 -20.96 13.81
N LEU A 196 -15.31 -20.27 12.68
CA LEU A 196 -15.69 -20.92 11.41
C LEU A 196 -14.60 -21.86 10.88
N CYS A 197 -13.32 -21.52 11.06
CA CYS A 197 -12.20 -22.38 10.73
C CYS A 197 -12.00 -23.54 11.72
N GLY A 198 -12.73 -23.54 12.85
CA GLY A 198 -12.61 -24.52 13.91
C GLY A 198 -11.49 -24.23 14.94
N GLY A 199 -10.97 -23.02 15.01
CA GLY A 199 -9.88 -22.66 15.92
C GLY A 199 -8.66 -22.14 15.18
N GLU A 200 -7.79 -21.44 15.90
CA GLU A 200 -6.74 -20.61 15.31
C GLU A 200 -5.68 -21.45 14.60
N THR A 201 -5.30 -22.58 15.19
CA THR A 201 -4.38 -23.57 14.59
C THR A 201 -4.91 -24.22 13.32
N ARG A 202 -6.23 -24.13 13.07
CA ARG A 202 -6.88 -24.65 11.86
C ARG A 202 -7.08 -23.58 10.78
N VAL A 203 -6.67 -22.34 11.01
CA VAL A 203 -6.67 -21.29 9.98
C VAL A 203 -5.53 -21.55 9.00
N CYS A 204 -5.87 -22.09 7.85
CA CYS A 204 -4.93 -22.43 6.79
C CYS A 204 -5.57 -22.15 5.41
N PRO A 205 -4.81 -22.19 4.31
CA PRO A 205 -5.35 -21.93 2.98
C PRO A 205 -6.56 -22.79 2.63
N ILE A 206 -6.54 -24.08 3.03
CA ILE A 206 -7.61 -25.03 2.72
C ILE A 206 -8.89 -24.69 3.49
N SER A 207 -8.80 -24.40 4.79
CA SER A 207 -9.99 -24.06 5.59
C SER A 207 -10.62 -22.74 5.13
N VAL A 208 -9.80 -21.74 4.77
CA VAL A 208 -10.30 -20.47 4.22
C VAL A 208 -11.01 -20.65 2.87
N LEU A 209 -10.51 -21.53 2.00
CA LEU A 209 -11.14 -21.83 0.72
C LEU A 209 -12.42 -22.66 0.85
N ALA A 210 -12.59 -23.41 1.95
CA ALA A 210 -13.82 -24.14 2.24
C ALA A 210 -14.97 -23.22 2.70
N LEU A 211 -14.65 -22.02 3.21
CA LEU A 211 -15.64 -21.03 3.62
C LEU A 211 -16.23 -20.30 2.41
N THR A 212 -17.55 -20.35 2.29
CA THR A 212 -18.29 -19.66 1.24
C THR A 212 -18.38 -18.15 1.51
N PRO A 213 -18.52 -17.31 0.46
CA PRO A 213 -18.70 -15.86 0.65
C PRO A 213 -19.87 -15.49 1.58
N PRO A 214 -21.06 -16.13 1.52
CA PRO A 214 -22.14 -15.86 2.46
C PRO A 214 -21.78 -16.12 3.94
N GLN A 215 -21.06 -17.20 4.24
CA GLN A 215 -20.62 -17.50 5.61
C GLN A 215 -19.70 -16.42 6.17
N LEU A 216 -18.77 -15.92 5.34
CA LEU A 216 -17.86 -14.85 5.73
C LEU A 216 -18.58 -13.49 5.89
N LEU A 217 -19.53 -13.19 5.01
CA LEU A 217 -20.37 -11.99 5.12
C LEU A 217 -21.19 -12.00 6.42
N GLN A 218 -21.76 -13.16 6.79
CA GLN A 218 -22.59 -13.34 7.98
C GLN A 218 -21.85 -13.01 9.28
N ILE A 219 -20.53 -13.27 9.35
CA ILE A 219 -19.72 -12.93 10.54
C ILE A 219 -19.21 -11.49 10.56
N GLY A 220 -19.51 -10.70 9.52
CA GLY A 220 -19.14 -9.29 9.42
C GLY A 220 -17.93 -8.99 8.53
N VAL A 221 -17.41 -9.95 7.77
CA VAL A 221 -16.35 -9.69 6.78
C VAL A 221 -16.96 -9.01 5.56
N SER A 222 -16.46 -7.83 5.16
CA SER A 222 -16.99 -7.15 3.96
C SER A 222 -16.73 -7.95 2.68
N ALA A 223 -17.60 -7.80 1.67
CA ALA A 223 -17.45 -8.49 0.38
C ALA A 223 -16.05 -8.30 -0.27
N ARG A 224 -15.47 -7.11 -0.09
CA ARG A 224 -14.10 -6.82 -0.56
C ARG A 224 -13.07 -7.67 0.20
N LYS A 225 -13.14 -7.74 1.53
CA LYS A 225 -12.23 -8.54 2.35
C LYS A 225 -12.40 -10.04 2.12
N VAL A 226 -13.62 -10.51 1.83
CA VAL A 226 -13.85 -11.90 1.38
C VAL A 226 -13.02 -12.20 0.13
N SER A 227 -13.08 -11.32 -0.87
CA SER A 227 -12.28 -11.50 -2.10
C SER A 227 -10.76 -11.49 -1.85
N PHE A 228 -10.31 -10.80 -0.80
CA PHE A 228 -8.89 -10.72 -0.42
C PHE A 228 -8.44 -11.99 0.30
N LEU A 229 -9.24 -12.51 1.24
CA LEU A 229 -8.97 -13.77 1.93
C LEU A 229 -8.88 -14.94 0.95
N HIS A 230 -9.83 -15.04 0.02
CA HIS A 230 -9.80 -16.09 -1.00
C HIS A 230 -8.65 -15.90 -2.00
N ASP A 231 -8.28 -14.66 -2.35
CA ASP A 231 -7.11 -14.40 -3.19
C ASP A 231 -5.79 -14.80 -2.51
N LEU A 232 -5.63 -14.48 -1.22
CA LEU A 232 -4.51 -14.92 -0.39
C LEU A 232 -4.44 -16.45 -0.34
N ALA A 233 -5.54 -17.11 0.05
CA ALA A 233 -5.57 -18.57 0.17
C ALA A 233 -5.33 -19.28 -1.17
N ASN A 234 -5.82 -18.72 -2.28
CA ASN A 234 -5.53 -19.25 -3.62
C ASN A 234 -4.05 -19.14 -3.98
N LYS A 235 -3.37 -18.01 -3.68
CA LYS A 235 -1.93 -17.86 -3.93
C LYS A 235 -1.09 -18.86 -3.12
N TYR A 236 -1.53 -19.22 -1.93
CA TYR A 236 -0.93 -20.32 -1.17
C TYR A 236 -1.20 -21.67 -1.82
N ARG A 237 -2.46 -21.94 -2.20
CA ARG A 237 -2.85 -23.20 -2.86
C ARG A 237 -2.10 -23.44 -4.18
N THR A 238 -1.84 -22.39 -4.96
CA THR A 238 -1.09 -22.48 -6.23
C THR A 238 0.43 -22.47 -6.05
N GLY A 239 0.93 -22.38 -4.80
CA GLY A 239 2.36 -22.35 -4.51
C GLY A 239 3.06 -21.03 -4.85
N ILE A 240 2.33 -19.98 -5.23
CA ILE A 240 2.90 -18.62 -5.40
C ILE A 240 3.45 -18.12 -4.05
N LEU A 241 2.69 -18.35 -2.98
CA LEU A 241 3.07 -18.07 -1.60
C LEU A 241 3.20 -19.38 -0.80
N SER A 242 4.08 -19.38 0.19
CA SER A 242 4.10 -20.36 1.28
C SER A 242 4.78 -19.73 2.49
N ASP A 243 4.50 -20.25 3.69
CA ASP A 243 5.13 -19.74 4.91
C ASP A 243 6.66 -19.83 4.82
N SER A 244 7.18 -20.97 4.34
CA SER A 244 8.62 -21.16 4.11
C SER A 244 9.20 -20.10 3.17
N LYS A 245 8.56 -19.84 2.01
CA LYS A 245 9.02 -18.81 1.08
C LYS A 245 9.03 -17.43 1.73
N ILE A 246 7.99 -17.08 2.49
CA ILE A 246 7.91 -15.77 3.14
C ILE A 246 9.02 -15.58 4.17
N LEU A 247 9.31 -16.61 4.96
CA LEU A 247 10.31 -16.54 6.03
C LEU A 247 11.74 -16.44 5.50
N THR A 248 12.06 -17.09 4.38
CA THR A 248 13.43 -17.16 3.83
C THR A 248 13.72 -16.15 2.72
N MET A 249 12.70 -15.48 2.18
CA MET A 249 12.86 -14.56 1.05
C MET A 249 13.48 -13.23 1.47
N GLU A 250 14.29 -12.67 0.57
CA GLU A 250 14.86 -11.33 0.69
C GLU A 250 13.76 -10.27 0.72
N ASP A 251 13.91 -9.28 1.59
CA ASP A 251 12.93 -8.24 1.87
C ASP A 251 12.37 -7.54 0.62
N ARG A 252 13.21 -7.17 -0.36
CA ARG A 252 12.74 -6.50 -1.59
C ARG A 252 11.84 -7.39 -2.44
N ALA A 253 12.24 -8.66 -2.62
CA ALA A 253 11.46 -9.65 -3.36
C ALA A 253 10.15 -9.96 -2.62
N LEU A 254 10.21 -10.03 -1.29
CA LEU A 254 9.07 -10.29 -0.44
C LEU A 254 8.00 -9.19 -0.55
N VAL A 255 8.42 -7.92 -0.56
CA VAL A 255 7.52 -6.77 -0.77
C VAL A 255 6.75 -6.91 -2.08
N SER A 256 7.45 -7.21 -3.16
CA SER A 256 6.84 -7.38 -4.48
C SER A 256 5.89 -8.59 -4.53
N LEU A 257 6.26 -9.69 -3.88
CA LEU A 257 5.47 -10.91 -3.86
C LEU A 257 4.16 -10.75 -3.08
N ILE A 258 4.21 -10.19 -1.87
CA ILE A 258 3.01 -10.00 -1.03
C ILE A 258 2.12 -8.88 -1.58
N ALA A 259 2.69 -7.83 -2.20
CA ALA A 259 1.90 -6.76 -2.83
C ALA A 259 1.01 -7.24 -3.99
N MET A 260 1.23 -8.44 -4.52
CA MET A 260 0.31 -9.07 -5.48
C MET A 260 -0.98 -9.61 -4.85
N VAL A 261 -1.02 -9.78 -3.53
CA VAL A 261 -2.23 -10.15 -2.79
C VAL A 261 -3.21 -8.97 -2.82
N LYS A 262 -4.45 -9.21 -3.24
CA LYS A 262 -5.47 -8.15 -3.25
C LYS A 262 -5.65 -7.58 -1.85
N GLY A 263 -5.66 -6.25 -1.77
CA GLY A 263 -5.80 -5.53 -0.49
C GLY A 263 -4.49 -5.27 0.25
N PHE A 264 -3.36 -5.79 -0.23
CA PHE A 264 -2.04 -5.41 0.28
C PHE A 264 -1.42 -4.36 -0.63
N GLY A 265 -1.21 -3.16 -0.08
CA GLY A 265 -0.29 -2.18 -0.64
C GLY A 265 1.09 -2.32 -0.01
N VAL A 266 2.11 -1.66 -0.59
CA VAL A 266 3.49 -1.67 -0.09
C VAL A 266 3.57 -1.36 1.41
N LEU A 267 2.83 -0.34 1.86
CA LEU A 267 2.78 0.02 3.28
C LEU A 267 2.27 -1.13 4.15
N SER A 268 1.21 -1.82 3.74
CA SER A 268 0.68 -2.98 4.47
C SER A 268 1.70 -4.11 4.56
N VAL A 269 2.49 -4.31 3.50
CA VAL A 269 3.57 -5.32 3.51
C VAL A 269 4.68 -4.92 4.47
N HIS A 270 5.09 -3.65 4.50
CA HIS A 270 6.06 -3.18 5.48
C HIS A 270 5.58 -3.37 6.92
N MET A 271 4.30 -3.09 7.22
CA MET A 271 3.74 -3.37 8.54
C MET A 271 3.79 -4.86 8.89
N PHE A 272 3.46 -5.73 7.94
CA PHE A 272 3.57 -7.18 8.11
C PHE A 272 5.02 -7.61 8.37
N MET A 273 5.99 -7.07 7.63
CA MET A 273 7.40 -7.42 7.83
C MET A 273 7.92 -6.97 9.20
N ILE A 274 7.50 -5.80 9.70
CA ILE A 274 7.91 -5.27 10.99
C ILE A 274 7.27 -6.06 12.14
N PHE A 275 5.94 -6.24 12.11
CA PHE A 275 5.17 -6.72 13.27
C PHE A 275 4.80 -8.21 13.23
N SER A 276 5.04 -8.89 12.11
CA SER A 276 4.78 -10.33 12.00
C SER A 276 6.04 -11.12 11.66
N LEU A 277 6.93 -10.56 10.83
CA LEU A 277 8.21 -11.22 10.51
C LEU A 277 9.39 -10.68 11.32
N HIS A 278 9.19 -9.59 12.06
CA HIS A 278 10.21 -8.99 12.92
C HIS A 278 11.51 -8.67 12.17
N ARG A 279 11.39 -8.27 10.89
CA ARG A 279 12.52 -7.84 10.06
C ARG A 279 13.08 -6.54 10.65
N PRO A 280 14.40 -6.45 10.91
CA PRO A 280 14.98 -5.30 11.61
C PRO A 280 15.11 -4.05 10.73
N ASP A 281 15.19 -4.22 9.41
CA ASP A 281 15.62 -3.18 8.49
C ASP A 281 14.55 -2.72 7.49
N VAL A 282 13.33 -2.51 7.97
CA VAL A 282 12.20 -2.03 7.14
C VAL A 282 11.89 -0.56 7.46
N LEU A 283 11.82 0.27 6.42
CA LEU A 283 11.44 1.69 6.50
C LEU A 283 10.11 1.94 5.77
N PRO A 284 8.99 2.17 6.47
CA PRO A 284 7.69 2.40 5.86
C PRO A 284 7.53 3.83 5.32
N VAL A 285 8.27 4.19 4.27
CA VAL A 285 8.26 5.54 3.67
C VAL A 285 6.91 6.01 3.12
N GLY A 286 5.96 5.10 2.92
CA GLY A 286 4.58 5.43 2.54
C GLY A 286 3.68 5.85 3.71
N ASP A 287 4.16 5.72 4.94
CA ASP A 287 3.44 6.09 6.15
C ASP A 287 3.55 7.60 6.41
N ALA A 288 2.42 8.29 6.40
CA ALA A 288 2.35 9.72 6.69
C ALA A 288 2.74 10.07 8.14
N ASN A 289 2.39 9.22 9.11
CA ASN A 289 2.71 9.45 10.52
C ASN A 289 4.20 9.26 10.76
N LEU A 290 4.82 8.25 10.14
CA LEU A 290 6.28 8.09 10.19
C LEU A 290 6.97 9.33 9.61
N ARG A 291 6.58 9.76 8.41
CA ARG A 291 7.16 10.93 7.75
C ARG A 291 6.99 12.20 8.59
N LYS A 292 5.85 12.36 9.27
CA LYS A 292 5.60 13.48 10.19
C LYS A 292 6.52 13.39 11.40
N GLY A 293 6.69 12.22 12.00
CA GLY A 293 7.64 12.05 13.10
C GLY A 293 9.08 12.33 12.68
N VAL A 294 9.49 11.98 11.46
CA VAL A 294 10.82 12.34 10.90
C VAL A 294 10.96 13.83 10.66
N GLN A 295 9.91 14.48 10.13
CA GLN A 295 9.86 15.93 9.99
C GLN A 295 10.13 16.60 11.34
N MET A 296 9.47 16.12 12.39
CA MET A 296 9.61 16.65 13.74
C MET A 296 10.98 16.37 14.33
N LEU A 297 11.49 15.15 14.19
CA LEU A 297 12.80 14.75 14.73
C LEU A 297 13.92 15.67 14.21
N TYR A 298 13.91 15.97 12.91
CA TYR A 298 14.96 16.77 12.28
C TYR A 298 14.59 18.24 12.08
N GLY A 299 13.46 18.70 12.63
CA GLY A 299 13.02 20.10 12.51
C GLY A 299 12.81 20.57 11.06
N LEU A 300 12.31 19.69 10.18
CA LEU A 300 12.12 20.02 8.76
C LEU A 300 10.88 20.89 8.57
N GLU A 301 10.99 21.93 7.75
CA GLU A 301 9.87 22.83 7.44
C GLU A 301 8.74 22.10 6.71
N GLU A 302 9.08 21.22 5.77
CA GLU A 302 8.14 20.45 4.97
C GLU A 302 8.14 18.96 5.32
N LEU A 303 7.01 18.29 5.06
CA LEU A 303 6.88 16.85 5.22
C LEU A 303 7.79 16.13 4.20
N PRO A 304 8.85 15.40 4.64
CA PRO A 304 9.84 14.82 3.74
C PRO A 304 9.19 13.82 2.79
N ARG A 305 9.48 13.90 1.49
CA ARG A 305 8.97 12.97 0.47
C ARG A 305 9.55 11.56 0.67
N PRO A 306 8.90 10.50 0.17
CA PRO A 306 9.44 9.13 0.28
C PRO A 306 10.88 8.99 -0.21
N SER A 307 11.28 9.73 -1.27
CA SER A 307 12.66 9.72 -1.78
C SER A 307 13.68 10.40 -0.85
N GLN A 308 13.25 11.32 0.00
CA GLN A 308 14.09 11.97 1.00
C GLN A 308 14.24 11.11 2.25
N MET A 309 13.20 10.35 2.60
CA MET A 309 13.18 9.46 3.78
C MET A 309 14.37 8.48 3.77
N GLU A 310 14.67 7.85 2.63
CA GLU A 310 15.79 6.92 2.52
C GLU A 310 17.13 7.56 2.91
N LYS A 311 17.38 8.81 2.48
CA LYS A 311 18.62 9.53 2.81
C LYS A 311 18.66 9.95 4.28
N LEU A 312 17.55 10.47 4.80
CA LEU A 312 17.45 10.93 6.18
C LEU A 312 17.66 9.78 7.17
N CYS A 313 17.09 8.62 6.85
CA CYS A 313 17.03 7.46 7.74
C CYS A 313 18.14 6.43 7.48
N GLU A 314 19.12 6.72 6.62
CA GLU A 314 20.18 5.77 6.25
C GLU A 314 21.02 5.35 7.45
N ARG A 315 21.29 6.30 8.36
CA ARG A 315 22.02 6.08 9.62
C ARG A 315 21.32 5.12 10.60
N TRP A 316 20.05 4.82 10.38
CA TRP A 316 19.32 3.87 11.22
C TRP A 316 19.53 2.41 10.80
N ARG A 317 20.14 2.16 9.64
CA ARG A 317 20.45 0.80 9.20
C ARG A 317 21.46 0.14 10.15
N PRO A 318 21.29 -1.15 10.50
CA PRO A 318 20.31 -2.09 9.93
C PRO A 318 19.02 -2.22 10.77
N TYR A 319 18.65 -1.21 11.56
CA TYR A 319 17.57 -1.27 12.56
C TYR A 319 16.45 -0.24 12.30
N ARG A 320 16.16 0.04 11.03
CA ARG A 320 15.14 1.02 10.62
C ARG A 320 13.75 0.73 11.18
N SER A 321 13.43 -0.53 11.47
CA SER A 321 12.14 -0.91 12.06
C SER A 321 12.02 -0.50 13.53
N VAL A 322 13.12 -0.60 14.30
CA VAL A 322 13.17 -0.12 15.69
C VAL A 322 13.09 1.39 15.72
N ALA A 323 13.84 2.08 14.86
CA ALA A 323 13.74 3.55 14.74
C ALA A 323 12.32 3.99 14.37
N SER A 324 11.70 3.34 13.37
CA SER A 324 10.32 3.63 12.96
C SER A 324 9.33 3.51 14.12
N TRP A 325 9.51 2.54 15.01
CA TRP A 325 8.69 2.37 16.20
C TRP A 325 8.72 3.60 17.12
N TYR A 326 9.92 4.12 17.43
CA TYR A 326 10.07 5.32 18.25
C TYR A 326 9.54 6.58 17.56
N ILE A 327 9.70 6.68 16.25
CA ILE A 327 9.17 7.81 15.48
C ILE A 327 7.64 7.83 15.50
N TRP A 328 6.97 6.67 15.48
CA TRP A 328 5.52 6.63 15.71
C TRP A 328 5.15 7.15 17.10
N ARG A 329 5.88 6.76 18.16
CA ARG A 329 5.65 7.30 19.52
C ARG A 329 5.83 8.81 19.59
N LEU A 330 6.89 9.33 18.95
CA LEU A 330 7.11 10.76 18.85
C LEU A 330 5.96 11.48 18.14
N SER A 331 5.48 10.94 17.02
CA SER A 331 4.36 11.53 16.28
C SER A 331 3.03 11.43 17.02
N GLU A 332 2.80 10.36 17.79
CA GLU A 332 1.61 10.14 18.60
C GLU A 332 1.57 11.10 19.80
N ALA A 333 2.67 11.24 20.55
CA ALA A 333 2.72 12.09 21.73
C ALA A 333 2.54 13.58 21.41
N ASN A 334 3.00 14.01 20.24
CA ASN A 334 2.84 15.39 19.78
C ASN A 334 1.59 15.61 18.93
N GLY A 335 0.87 14.53 18.60
CA GLY A 335 -0.45 14.57 18.01
C GLY A 335 -1.50 14.43 19.11
N VAL A 336 -1.94 15.55 19.70
CA VAL A 336 -3.18 15.56 20.48
C VAL A 336 -4.25 14.89 19.63
N GLN A 337 -4.77 13.75 20.11
CA GLN A 337 -6.00 13.16 19.60
C GLN A 337 -6.97 14.30 19.32
N GLY A 338 -7.51 14.40 18.10
CA GLY A 338 -8.57 15.36 17.84
C GLY A 338 -9.62 15.20 18.94
N LYS A 339 -9.69 16.19 19.84
CA LYS A 339 -10.49 16.15 21.05
C LYS A 339 -11.93 16.02 20.58
N ALA A 340 -12.48 14.81 20.71
CA ALA A 340 -13.91 14.61 20.65
C ALA A 340 -14.52 15.47 21.74
N GLU A 341 -15.52 16.26 21.36
CA GLU A 341 -16.37 17.04 22.25
C GLU A 341 -16.92 16.13 23.35
N SER A 342 -16.34 16.21 24.55
CA SER A 342 -17.00 15.81 25.77
C SER A 342 -17.86 16.99 26.19
N GLY A 343 -19.17 16.90 25.92
CA GLY A 343 -20.15 17.85 26.41
C GLY A 343 -20.05 17.97 27.93
N GLU A 344 -19.75 19.18 28.39
CA GLU A 344 -20.00 19.60 29.75
C GLU A 344 -21.51 19.55 29.98
N THR A 345 -21.95 18.55 30.75
CA THR A 345 -23.22 18.64 31.48
C THR A 345 -22.93 19.44 32.75
N GLY A 346 -23.34 20.71 32.72
CA GLY A 346 -23.31 21.57 33.90
C GLY A 346 -24.20 21.01 34.99
N ALA A 347 -23.60 20.66 36.13
CA ALA A 347 -24.30 20.42 37.38
C ALA A 347 -24.71 21.76 37.99
N GLY A 348 -26.01 22.00 38.12
CA GLY A 348 -26.61 23.08 38.90
C GLY A 348 -27.22 22.56 40.20
N SER A 349 -26.43 22.70 41.27
CA SER A 349 -26.62 22.62 42.73
C SER A 349 -27.94 22.18 43.41
N PRO A 350 -27.82 21.57 44.62
CA PRO A 350 -28.93 21.09 45.45
C PRO A 350 -29.53 22.19 46.34
N LYS A 351 -30.85 22.16 46.54
CA LYS A 351 -31.52 22.86 47.64
C LYS A 351 -31.78 21.89 48.79
N GLY A 352 -31.09 22.10 49.90
CA GLY A 352 -31.46 21.57 51.22
C GLY A 352 -32.57 22.40 51.89
N PRO A 353 -33.17 21.91 52.99
CA PRO A 353 -34.54 22.22 53.38
C PRO A 353 -34.67 23.32 54.45
N ALA A 354 -35.86 23.93 54.53
CA ALA A 354 -36.36 24.65 55.72
C ALA A 354 -37.90 24.74 55.69
N THR A 355 -38.52 24.22 56.77
CA THR A 355 -39.72 24.70 57.50
C THR A 355 -40.92 25.20 56.67
N THR A 356 -42.13 24.66 56.77
CA THR A 356 -43.01 24.52 57.95
C THR A 356 -44.14 23.55 57.62
#